data_AF-A0AAV4DGN0-F1
#
_entry.id   AF-A0AAV4DGN0-F1
#
_cell.length_a   1.000
_cell.length_b   1.000
_cell.length_c   1.000
_cell.angle_alpha   90.00
_cell.angle_beta   90.00
_cell.angle_gamma   90.00
#
_symmetry.space_group_name_H-M   'P 1'
#
loop_
_entity.id
_entity.type
_entity.pdbx_description
1 polymer ?
#
loop_
_entity_poly.entity_id
_entity_poly.type
_entity_poly.pdbx_seq_one_letter_code
_entity_poly.pdbx_strand_id
1 'polypeptide(L)'
;MLTWCTSGDKPAMVDLQMWPHFERLPALAMLTAEPRINPDPQHFPHLAAWMTVMFSLPAVRATMQETEAHAHFLASFKTGTPAYDYGLDE
;
A
#
# COMPACT_ATOMS: atom_id res chain seq x y z
N MET A 1 2.16 -16.37 -21.44
CA MET A 1 1.14 -15.32 -21.30
C MET A 1 1.45 -14.61 -20.00
N LEU A 2 1.82 -13.33 -20.05
CA LEU A 2 2.17 -12.57 -18.84
C LEU A 2 0.87 -12.24 -18.10
N THR A 3 0.67 -12.85 -16.94
CA THR A 3 -0.49 -12.64 -16.07
C THR A 3 -0.23 -11.44 -15.17
N TRP A 4 -1.10 -10.43 -15.23
CA TRP A 4 -0.95 -9.14 -14.54
C TRP A 4 -1.36 -9.18 -13.06
N CYS A 5 -1.97 -10.29 -12.62
CA CYS A 5 -2.35 -10.55 -11.23
C CYS A 5 -1.67 -11.82 -10.72
N THR A 6 -1.45 -11.92 -9.42
CA THR A 6 -0.73 -13.07 -8.82
C THR A 6 -1.45 -14.41 -9.03
N SER A 7 -2.74 -14.36 -9.36
CA SER A 7 -3.63 -15.50 -9.60
C SER A 7 -4.04 -15.71 -11.06
N GLY A 8 -3.58 -14.87 -12.01
CA GLY A 8 -3.96 -14.95 -13.42
C GLY A 8 -4.24 -13.59 -14.06
N ASP A 9 -5.27 -13.53 -14.92
CA ASP A 9 -5.60 -12.32 -15.70
C ASP A 9 -6.51 -11.32 -14.97
N LYS A 10 -7.04 -11.70 -13.80
CA LYS A 10 -7.93 -10.85 -12.99
C LYS A 10 -7.49 -10.88 -11.53
N PRO A 11 -7.68 -9.78 -10.77
CA PRO A 11 -7.44 -9.80 -9.33
C PRO A 11 -8.30 -10.85 -8.66
N ALA A 12 -7.71 -11.61 -7.74
CA ALA A 12 -8.41 -12.55 -6.89
C ALA A 12 -8.16 -12.22 -5.41
N MET A 13 -8.71 -13.08 -4.54
CA MET A 13 -8.61 -12.89 -3.09
C MET A 13 -7.16 -12.71 -2.62
N VAL A 14 -6.20 -13.47 -3.18
CA VAL A 14 -4.78 -13.36 -2.81
C VAL A 14 -4.23 -11.96 -3.07
N ASP A 15 -4.61 -11.32 -4.17
CA ASP A 15 -4.17 -9.96 -4.50
C ASP A 15 -4.72 -8.95 -3.48
N LEU A 16 -5.98 -9.11 -3.06
CA LEU A 16 -6.62 -8.28 -2.03
C LEU A 16 -6.04 -8.48 -0.62
N GLN A 17 -5.55 -9.68 -0.31
CA GLN A 17 -4.88 -9.95 0.97
C GLN A 17 -3.46 -9.36 1.01
N MET A 18 -2.79 -9.25 -0.14
CA MET A 18 -1.45 -8.70 -0.25
C MET A 18 -1.45 -7.17 -0.33
N TRP A 19 -2.34 -6.58 -1.12
CA TRP A 19 -2.40 -5.14 -1.42
C TRP A 19 -2.25 -4.21 -0.19
N PRO A 20 -2.89 -4.45 0.96
CA PRO A 20 -2.79 -3.53 2.10
C PRO A 20 -1.34 -3.31 2.55
N HIS A 21 -0.48 -4.32 2.42
CA HIS A 21 0.93 -4.18 2.79
C HIS A 21 1.70 -3.29 1.80
N PHE A 22 1.39 -3.38 0.50
CA PHE A 22 2.03 -2.58 -0.54
C PHE A 22 1.58 -1.11 -0.52
N GLU A 23 0.32 -0.86 -0.17
CA GLU A 23 -0.21 0.50 0.05
C GLU A 23 0.59 1.26 1.11
N ARG A 24 1.11 0.56 2.13
CA ARG A 24 1.82 1.16 3.28
C ARG A 24 3.32 1.35 3.06
N LEU A 25 3.90 0.86 1.96
CA LEU A 25 5.34 1.00 1.69
C LEU A 25 5.81 2.47 1.63
N PRO A 26 5.09 3.41 1.02
CA PRO A 26 5.49 4.82 1.01
C PRO A 26 5.58 5.42 2.42
N ALA A 27 4.62 5.09 3.29
CA ALA A 27 4.64 5.55 4.68
C ALA A 27 5.83 4.97 5.45
N LEU A 28 6.17 3.70 5.24
CA LEU A 28 7.36 3.08 5.84
C LEU A 28 8.65 3.73 5.32
N ALA A 29 8.75 4.00 4.01
CA ALA A 29 9.88 4.70 3.40
C ALA A 29 10.09 6.09 4.03
N MET A 30 9.00 6.85 4.23
CA MET A 30 9.03 8.14 4.90
C MET A 30 9.53 8.03 6.35
N LEU A 31 8.95 7.13 7.15
CA LEU A 31 9.28 6.99 8.58
C LEU A 31 10.69 6.47 8.85
N THR A 32 11.24 5.68 7.93
CA THR A 32 12.58 5.10 8.07
C THR A 32 13.66 5.90 7.34
N ALA A 33 13.27 6.92 6.57
CA ALA A 33 14.14 7.61 5.62
C ALA A 33 14.87 6.65 4.65
N GLU A 34 14.23 5.52 4.30
CA GLU A 34 14.77 4.50 3.40
C GLU A 34 13.92 4.43 2.12
N PRO A 35 14.29 5.16 1.06
CA PRO A 35 13.51 5.20 -0.19
C PRO A 35 13.48 3.84 -0.92
N ARG A 36 14.44 2.93 -0.66
CA ARG A 36 14.49 1.60 -1.30
C ARG A 36 13.38 0.66 -0.85
N ILE A 37 12.59 1.02 0.17
CA ILE A 37 11.38 0.29 0.56
C ILE A 37 10.32 0.37 -0.54
N ASN A 38 10.28 1.46 -1.31
CA ASN A 38 9.38 1.57 -2.45
C ASN A 38 9.92 0.75 -3.63
N PRO A 39 9.09 -0.07 -4.30
CA PRO A 39 9.52 -0.83 -5.45
C PRO A 39 9.96 0.08 -6.60
N ASP A 40 11.19 -0.12 -7.08
CA ASP A 40 11.67 0.53 -8.30
C ASP A 40 11.13 -0.20 -9.54
N PRO A 41 10.35 0.45 -10.42
CA PRO A 41 9.83 -0.15 -11.64
C PRO A 41 10.91 -0.70 -12.58
N GLN A 42 12.15 -0.19 -12.54
CA GLN A 42 13.25 -0.71 -13.35
C GLN A 42 13.68 -2.11 -12.89
N HIS A 43 13.65 -2.36 -11.58
CA HIS A 43 14.07 -3.61 -10.97
C HIS A 43 12.90 -4.59 -10.77
N PHE A 44 11.69 -4.07 -10.56
CA PHE A 44 10.48 -4.85 -10.26
C PHE A 44 9.30 -4.49 -11.18
N PRO A 45 9.45 -4.63 -12.52
CA PRO A 45 8.44 -4.18 -13.48
C PRO A 45 7.09 -4.88 -13.34
N HIS A 46 7.07 -6.18 -13.03
CA HIS A 46 5.83 -6.92 -12.81
C HIS A 46 5.10 -6.49 -11.54
N LEU A 47 5.85 -6.18 -10.47
CA LEU A 47 5.27 -5.68 -9.23
C LEU A 47 4.69 -4.28 -9.42
N ALA A 48 5.40 -3.40 -10.13
CA ALA A 48 4.90 -2.07 -10.48
C ALA A 48 3.63 -2.14 -11.32
N ALA A 49 3.57 -3.06 -12.30
CA ALA A 49 2.37 -3.30 -13.09
C ALA A 49 1.21 -3.83 -12.24
N TRP A 50 1.47 -4.80 -11.36
CA TRP A 50 0.48 -5.33 -10.42
C TRP A 50 -0.06 -4.25 -9.47
N MET A 51 0.81 -3.41 -8.89
CA MET A 51 0.40 -2.29 -8.03
C MET A 51 -0.49 -1.30 -8.80
N THR A 52 -0.13 -1.00 -10.05
CA THR A 52 -0.94 -0.14 -10.93
C THR A 52 -2.34 -0.70 -11.14
N VAL A 53 -2.46 -2.01 -11.39
CA VAL A 53 -3.76 -2.68 -11.51
C VAL A 53 -4.53 -2.61 -10.19
N MET A 54 -3.91 -2.98 -9.05
CA MET A 54 -4.57 -2.98 -7.75
C MET A 54 -5.09 -1.60 -7.37
N PHE A 55 -4.28 -0.55 -7.52
CA PHE A 55 -4.68 0.83 -7.19
C PHE A 55 -5.71 1.41 -8.15
N SER A 56 -5.95 0.77 -9.31
CA SER A 56 -7.03 1.15 -10.22
C SER A 56 -8.39 0.55 -9.85
N LEU A 57 -8.43 -0.49 -8.99
CA LEU A 57 -9.67 -1.18 -8.65
C LEU A 57 -10.61 -0.27 -7.85
N PRO A 58 -11.91 -0.21 -8.21
CA PRO A 58 -12.86 0.63 -7.49
C PRO A 58 -12.94 0.32 -5.99
N ALA A 59 -12.95 -0.97 -5.62
CA ALA A 59 -13.01 -1.40 -4.23
C ALA A 59 -11.76 -0.97 -3.45
N VAL A 60 -10.56 -1.10 -4.04
CA VAL A 60 -9.30 -0.66 -3.43
C VAL A 60 -9.31 0.85 -3.25
N ARG A 61 -9.59 1.61 -4.31
CA ARG A 61 -9.64 3.08 -4.25
C ARG A 61 -10.63 3.61 -3.22
N ALA A 62 -11.77 2.95 -3.06
CA ALA A 62 -12.78 3.35 -2.09
C ALA A 62 -12.32 3.17 -0.63
N THR A 63 -11.31 2.32 -0.39
CA THR A 63 -10.80 1.99 0.95
C THR A 63 -9.35 2.45 1.19
N MET A 64 -8.69 2.98 0.17
CA MET A 64 -7.33 3.53 0.28
C MET A 64 -7.29 4.70 1.26
N GLN A 65 -6.17 4.84 1.95
CA GLN A 65 -5.89 5.98 2.83
C GLN A 65 -4.67 6.74 2.32
N GLU A 66 -4.61 8.03 2.67
CA GLU A 66 -3.47 8.87 2.32
C GLU A 66 -2.18 8.38 2.97
N THR A 67 -1.05 8.58 2.28
CA THR A 67 0.27 8.14 2.79
C THR A 67 0.59 8.78 4.15
N GLU A 68 0.21 10.05 4.33
CA GLU A 68 0.43 10.78 5.58
C GLU A 68 -0.38 10.19 6.74
N ALA A 69 -1.62 9.73 6.49
CA ALA A 69 -2.45 9.08 7.49
C ALA A 69 -1.83 7.75 7.95
N HIS A 70 -1.34 6.94 7.01
CA HIS A 70 -0.59 5.72 7.33
C HIS A 70 0.68 6.03 8.14
N ALA A 71 1.44 7.06 7.75
CA ALA A 71 2.67 7.44 8.44
C ALA A 71 2.40 7.91 9.88
N HIS A 72 1.37 8.74 10.09
CA HIS A 72 0.97 9.18 11.41
C HIS A 72 0.52 8.01 12.29
N PHE A 73 -0.35 7.14 11.77
CA PHE A 73 -0.79 5.95 12.48
C PHE A 73 0.39 5.06 12.88
N LEU A 74 1.28 4.73 11.93
CA LEU A 74 2.44 3.88 12.18
C LEU A 74 3.41 4.49 13.22
N ALA A 75 3.62 5.80 13.20
CA ALA A 75 4.43 6.50 14.20
C ALA A 75 3.82 6.41 15.60
N SER A 76 2.53 6.71 15.72
CA SER A 76 1.80 6.63 17.00
C SER A 76 1.66 5.20 17.53
N PHE A 77 1.53 4.23 16.63
CA PHE A 77 1.53 2.81 16.96
C PHE A 77 2.88 2.37 17.55
N LYS A 78 3.98 2.83 16.95
CA LYS A 78 5.34 2.55 17.45
C LYS A 78 5.58 3.10 18.86
N THR A 79 4.95 4.21 19.24
CA THR A 79 5.05 4.80 20.58
C THR A 79 4.09 4.20 21.60
N GLY A 80 3.26 3.22 21.21
CA GLY A 80 2.32 2.53 22.10
C GLY A 80 1.01 3.28 22.34
N THR A 81 0.74 4.35 21.59
CA THR A 81 -0.48 5.18 21.68
C THR A 81 -1.07 5.37 20.28
N PRO A 82 -1.62 4.33 19.65
CA PRO A 82 -2.05 4.42 18.25
C PRO A 82 -3.19 5.42 18.08
N ALA A 83 -3.04 6.36 17.16
CA ALA A 83 -4.05 7.35 16.81
C ALA A 83 -5.02 6.78 15.77
N TYR A 84 -6.02 6.04 16.24
CA TYR A 84 -7.03 5.41 15.37
C TYR A 84 -7.95 6.43 14.68
N ASP A 85 -8.19 7.57 15.32
CA ASP A 85 -9.11 8.61 14.85
C ASP A 85 -8.40 9.77 14.13
N TYR A 86 -7.16 9.55 13.67
CA TYR A 86 -6.41 10.58 12.95
C TYR A 86 -7.16 11.05 11.69
N GLY A 87 -7.39 12.36 11.59
CA GLY A 87 -8.09 12.98 10.46
C GLY A 87 -9.61 13.04 10.61
N LEU A 88 -10.16 12.61 11.74
CA LEU A 88 -11.55 12.87 12.11
C LEU A 88 -11.62 14.12 12.99
N ASP A 89 -12.56 15.02 12.69
CA ASP A 89 -12.93 16.09 13.61
C ASP A 89 -13.81 15.50 14.74
N GLU A 90 -13.64 15.97 15.99
CA GLU A 90 -14.49 15.58 17.13
C GLU A 90 -15.94 16.10 17.01
#